data_AF-A0A6J5Z3V8-F1
#
_entry.id   AF-A0A6J5Z3V8-F1
#
_cell.length_a   1.000
_cell.length_b   1.000
_cell.length_c   1.000
_cell.angle_alpha   90.00
_cell.angle_beta   90.00
_cell.angle_gamma   90.00
#
_symmetry.space_group_name_H-M   'P 1'
#
loop_
_entity.id
_entity.type
_entity.pdbx_description
1 polymer ?
#
loop_
_entity_poly.entity_id
_entity_poly.type
_entity_poly.pdbx_seq_one_letter_code
_entity_poly.pdbx_strand_id
1 'polypeptide(L)'
;MLLSAADSVSVYIRSTLVPLVTPSSARGRVMAVEGVFIGASNELGAFESGVAGQLLGTGRAVVLGGVATIGVVVAWIVLFPVLWQYDRFPDHPPD
;
A
#
# COMPACT_ATOMS: atom_id res chain seq x y z
N MET A 1 -1.29 10.27 16.07
CA MET A 1 -0.98 9.03 16.83
C MET A 1 -1.66 7.81 16.20
N LEU A 2 -2.98 7.81 15.98
CA LEU A 2 -3.69 6.69 15.33
C LEU A 2 -3.22 6.40 13.89
N LEU A 3 -3.04 7.42 13.04
CA LEU A 3 -2.52 7.23 11.67
C LEU A 3 -1.11 6.61 11.66
N SER A 4 -0.21 7.12 12.50
CA SER A 4 1.17 6.63 12.59
C SER A 4 1.23 5.19 13.15
N ALA A 5 0.34 4.84 14.08
CA ALA A 5 0.24 3.48 14.62
C ALA A 5 -0.34 2.50 13.59
N ALA A 6 -1.38 2.91 12.85
CA ALA A 6 -1.97 2.10 11.80
C ALA A 6 -0.99 1.85 10.63
N ASP A 7 -0.23 2.88 10.23
CA ASP A 7 0.79 2.75 9.19
C ASP A 7 1.91 1.79 9.61
N SER A 8 2.36 1.87 10.87
CA SER A 8 3.37 0.97 11.43
C SER A 8 2.92 -0.50 11.39
N VAL A 9 1.64 -0.78 11.69
CA VAL A 9 1.08 -2.14 11.63
C VAL A 9 1.04 -2.66 10.19
N SER A 10 0.63 -1.81 9.22
CA SER A 10 0.61 -2.16 7.80
C SER A 10 2.02 -2.47 7.25
N VAL A 11 3.00 -1.64 7.60
CA VAL A 11 4.42 -1.84 7.21
C VAL A 11 4.98 -3.13 7.82
N TYR A 12 4.64 -3.43 9.08
CA TYR A 12 5.07 -4.66 9.74
C TYR A 12 4.46 -5.92 9.10
N ILE A 13 3.17 -5.87 8.73
CA ILE A 13 2.51 -6.96 8.01
C ILE A 13 3.20 -7.20 6.66
N ARG A 14 3.42 -6.14 5.86
CA ARG A 14 4.09 -6.22 4.56
C ARG A 14 5.51 -6.78 4.69
N SER A 15 6.30 -6.28 5.64
CA SER A 15 7.69 -6.72 5.83
C SER A 15 7.81 -8.16 6.36
N THR A 16 6.75 -8.71 6.96
CA THR A 16 6.74 -10.08 7.51
C THR A 16 6.14 -11.10 6.55
N LEU A 17 5.08 -10.74 5.81
CA LEU A 17 4.40 -11.64 4.87
C LEU A 17 5.13 -11.80 3.54
N VAL A 18 5.68 -10.72 2.95
CA VAL A 18 6.36 -10.80 1.65
C VAL A 18 7.58 -11.76 1.67
N PRO A 19 8.44 -11.79 2.71
CA PRO A 19 9.54 -12.75 2.77
C PRO A 19 9.08 -14.21 2.96
N LEU A 20 7.95 -14.43 3.65
CA LEU A 20 7.40 -15.76 3.94
C LEU A 20 6.78 -16.42 2.72
N VAL A 21 6.15 -15.63 1.83
CA VAL A 21 5.49 -16.14 0.61
C VAL A 21 6.44 -16.20 -0.59
N THR A 22 7.61 -15.53 -0.53
CA THR A 22 8.55 -15.48 -1.65
C THR A 22 9.57 -16.65 -1.63
N PRO A 23 9.70 -17.43 -2.73
CA PRO A 23 10.71 -18.49 -2.86
C PRO A 23 12.11 -17.98 -2.54
N SER A 24 12.89 -18.76 -1.77
CA SER A 24 14.22 -18.37 -1.27
C SER A 24 15.21 -17.94 -2.37
N SER A 25 15.05 -18.46 -3.59
CA SER A 25 15.87 -18.11 -4.77
C SER A 25 15.56 -16.74 -5.38
N ALA A 26 14.35 -16.22 -5.20
CA ALA A 26 13.90 -14.94 -5.76
C ALA A 26 13.71 -13.84 -4.71
N ARG A 27 13.74 -14.19 -3.41
CA ARG A 27 13.50 -13.29 -2.28
C ARG A 27 14.30 -11.99 -2.36
N GLY A 28 15.60 -12.07 -2.66
CA GLY A 28 16.44 -10.87 -2.78
C GLY A 28 16.02 -9.91 -3.90
N ARG A 29 15.59 -10.45 -5.05
CA ARG A 29 15.12 -9.64 -6.19
C ARG A 29 13.74 -9.06 -5.95
N VAL A 30 12.83 -9.83 -5.38
CA VAL A 30 11.48 -9.37 -5.05
C VAL A 30 11.53 -8.26 -3.99
N MET A 31 12.36 -8.42 -2.96
CA MET A 31 12.55 -7.38 -1.92
C MET A 31 13.16 -6.10 -2.49
N ALA A 32 14.12 -6.21 -3.41
CA ALA A 32 14.71 -5.04 -4.06
C ALA A 32 13.65 -4.27 -4.88
N VAL A 33 12.83 -4.98 -5.66
CA VAL A 33 11.75 -4.38 -6.45
C VAL A 33 10.71 -3.76 -5.52
N GLU A 34 10.30 -4.46 -4.47
CA GLU A 34 9.35 -3.95 -3.49
C GLU A 34 9.84 -2.65 -2.85
N GLY A 35 11.10 -2.60 -2.42
CA GLY A 35 11.71 -1.41 -1.83
C GLY A 35 11.76 -0.23 -2.81
N VAL A 36 12.09 -0.46 -4.08
CA VAL A 36 12.05 0.59 -5.12
C VAL A 36 10.62 1.12 -5.30
N PHE A 37 9.62 0.24 -5.37
CA PHE A 37 8.23 0.65 -5.52
C PHE A 37 7.71 1.44 -4.31
N ILE A 38 8.02 1.01 -3.09
CA ILE A 38 7.62 1.73 -1.86
C ILE A 38 8.30 3.11 -1.82
N GLY A 39 9.62 3.16 -2.01
CA GLY A 39 10.38 4.40 -1.96
C GLY A 39 9.94 5.38 -3.06
N ALA A 40 9.82 4.91 -4.30
CA ALA A 40 9.37 5.73 -5.41
C ALA A 40 7.93 6.24 -5.22
N SER A 41 7.03 5.42 -4.68
CA SER A 41 5.65 5.83 -4.40
C SER A 41 5.58 6.93 -3.33
N ASN A 42 6.41 6.84 -2.30
CA ASN A 42 6.46 7.85 -1.23
C ASN A 42 6.98 9.20 -1.75
N GLU A 43 8.07 9.20 -2.51
CA GLU A 43 8.63 10.42 -3.10
C GLU A 43 7.69 11.06 -4.12
N LEU A 44 7.06 10.24 -4.98
CA LEU A 44 6.08 10.71 -5.95
C LEU A 44 4.84 11.31 -5.25
N GLY A 45 4.33 10.65 -4.21
CA GLY A 45 3.20 11.14 -3.43
C GLY A 45 3.50 12.45 -2.69
N ALA A 46 4.72 12.58 -2.15
CA ALA A 46 5.18 13.82 -1.52
C ALA A 46 5.28 14.96 -2.54
N PHE A 47 5.79 14.67 -3.75
CA PHE A 47 5.85 15.64 -4.84
C PHE A 47 4.45 16.09 -5.29
N GLU A 48 3.55 15.15 -5.59
CA GLU A 48 2.19 15.46 -6.03
C GLU A 48 1.43 16.24 -4.96
N SER A 49 1.55 15.83 -3.69
CA SER A 49 0.93 16.54 -2.56
C SER A 49 1.50 17.95 -2.37
N GLY A 50 2.80 18.13 -2.58
CA GLY A 50 3.47 19.44 -2.53
C GLY A 50 3.00 20.37 -3.66
N VAL A 51 2.93 19.86 -4.89
CA VAL A 51 2.42 20.59 -6.06
C VAL A 51 0.94 20.94 -5.88
N ALA A 52 0.11 19.98 -5.47
CA ALA A 52 -1.31 20.19 -5.19
C ALA A 52 -1.52 21.21 -4.06
N GLY A 53 -0.71 21.13 -3.00
CA GLY A 53 -0.74 22.08 -1.89
C GLY A 53 -0.39 23.50 -2.31
N GLN A 54 0.60 23.67 -3.21
CA GLN A 54 1.00 24.97 -3.73
C GLN A 54 -0.03 25.57 -4.71
N LEU A 55 -0.65 24.74 -5.56
CA LEU A 55 -1.59 25.19 -6.60
C LEU A 55 -3.01 25.39 -6.06
N LEU A 56 -3.50 24.49 -5.20
CA LEU A 56 -4.90 24.47 -4.74
C LEU A 56 -5.07 25.04 -3.32
N GLY A 57 -3.96 25.23 -2.60
CA GLY A 57 -3.94 25.54 -1.17
C GLY A 57 -4.14 24.28 -0.32
N THR A 58 -3.52 24.25 0.86
CA THR A 58 -3.44 23.07 1.73
C THR A 58 -4.82 22.46 2.05
N GLY A 59 -5.82 23.29 2.38
CA GLY A 59 -7.14 22.79 2.76
C GLY A 59 -7.87 22.06 1.62
N ARG A 60 -7.84 22.61 0.40
CA ARG A 60 -8.50 22.01 -0.78
C ARG A 60 -7.75 20.78 -1.28
N ALA A 61 -6.42 20.84 -1.29
CA ALA A 61 -5.57 19.72 -1.67
C ALA A 61 -5.83 18.48 -0.79
N VAL A 62 -5.96 18.67 0.53
CA VAL A 62 -6.26 17.56 1.47
C VAL A 62 -7.64 16.95 1.21
N VAL A 63 -8.67 17.78 1.03
CA VAL A 63 -10.04 17.27 0.78
C VAL A 63 -10.12 16.52 -0.55
N LEU A 64 -9.55 17.08 -1.62
CA LEU A 64 -9.51 16.42 -2.93
C LEU A 64 -8.72 15.12 -2.89
N GLY A 65 -7.55 15.11 -2.24
CA GLY A 65 -6.73 13.91 -2.06
C GLY A 65 -7.50 12.83 -1.31
N GLY A 66 -8.18 13.18 -0.20
CA GLY A 66 -8.98 12.24 0.57
C GLY A 66 -10.14 11.63 -0.22
N VAL A 67 -10.88 12.45 -1.00
CA VAL A 67 -11.96 11.96 -1.86
C VAL A 67 -11.41 11.03 -2.95
N ALA A 68 -10.27 11.38 -3.56
CA ALA A 68 -9.61 10.54 -4.55
C ALA A 68 -9.17 9.19 -3.95
N THR A 69 -8.60 9.18 -2.74
CA THR A 69 -8.23 7.94 -2.04
C THR A 69 -9.44 7.03 -1.81
N ILE A 70 -10.56 7.57 -1.33
CA ILE A 70 -11.80 6.78 -1.14
C ILE A 70 -12.28 6.21 -2.47
N GLY A 71 -12.23 6.99 -3.55
CA GLY A 71 -12.57 6.53 -4.90
C GLY A 71 -11.71 5.35 -5.35
N VAL A 72 -10.39 5.41 -5.11
CA VAL A 72 -9.46 4.31 -5.41
C VAL A 72 -9.80 3.06 -4.59
N VAL A 73 -10.08 3.21 -3.29
CA VAL A 73 -10.46 2.07 -2.43
C VAL A 73 -11.73 1.40 -2.94
N VAL A 74 -12.78 2.16 -3.24
CA VAL A 74 -14.04 1.62 -3.77
C VAL A 74 -13.82 0.95 -5.13
N ALA A 75 -13.04 1.58 -6.02
CA ALA A 75 -12.68 1.00 -7.30
C ALA A 75 -11.94 -0.34 -7.12
N TRP A 76 -11.01 -0.42 -6.17
CA TRP A 76 -10.26 -1.65 -5.91
C TRP A 76 -11.15 -2.79 -5.44
N ILE A 77 -12.12 -2.50 -4.57
CA ILE A 77 -13.11 -3.48 -4.09
C ILE A 77 -13.96 -3.99 -5.25
N VAL A 78 -14.38 -3.11 -6.16
CA VAL A 78 -15.23 -3.46 -7.31
C VAL A 78 -14.46 -4.20 -8.41
N LEU A 79 -13.22 -3.80 -8.70
CA LEU A 79 -12.39 -4.43 -9.73
C LEU A 79 -11.77 -5.75 -9.28
N PHE A 80 -11.46 -5.90 -7.99
CA PHE A 80 -10.84 -7.11 -7.43
C PHE A 80 -11.71 -7.72 -6.32
N PRO A 81 -12.97 -8.12 -6.63
CA PRO A 81 -13.87 -8.67 -5.63
C PRO A 81 -13.36 -10.00 -5.06
N VAL A 82 -12.50 -10.70 -5.81
CA VAL A 82 -11.86 -11.95 -5.38
C VAL A 82 -10.95 -11.75 -4.16
N LEU A 83 -10.33 -10.58 -3.99
CA LEU A 83 -9.48 -10.26 -2.84
C LEU A 83 -10.31 -9.90 -1.60
N TRP A 84 -11.46 -9.26 -1.80
CA TRP A 84 -12.39 -8.93 -0.71
C TRP A 84 -13.12 -10.17 -0.18
N GLN A 85 -13.39 -11.16 -1.03
CA GLN A 85 -14.09 -12.40 -0.67
C GLN A 85 -13.17 -13.50 -0.11
N TYR A 86 -11.86 -13.27 0.00
CA TYR A 86 -10.90 -14.27 0.47
C TYR A 86 -10.95 -14.40 2.01
N ASP A 87 -11.87 -15.23 2.50
CA ASP A 87 -12.18 -15.41 3.94
C ASP A 87 -11.41 -16.58 4.61
N ARG A 88 -10.52 -17.27 3.87
CA ARG A 88 -9.67 -18.36 4.41
C ARG A 88 -8.26 -18.33 3.85
N PHE A 89 -7.27 -18.36 4.75
CA PHE A 89 -5.90 -18.73 4.40
C PHE A 89 -5.86 -20.23 4.02
N PRO A 90 -5.14 -20.64 2.96
CA PRO A 90 -4.97 -22.05 2.64
C PRO A 90 -4.20 -22.75 3.78
N ASP A 91 -4.87 -23.64 4.51
CA ASP A 91 -4.23 -24.59 5.41
C ASP A 91 -3.52 -25.66 4.58
N HIS A 92 -2.22 -25.50 4.32
CA HIS A 92 -1.36 -26.63 4.00
C HIS A 92 0.07 -26.41 4.51
N PRO A 93 0.49 -27.07 5.61
CA PRO A 93 1.90 -27.26 5.90
C PRO A 93 2.49 -28.24 4.88
N PRO A 94 3.64 -27.98 4.25
CA PRO A 94 4.30 -28.96 3.40
C PRO A 94 4.98 -30.04 4.26
N ASP A 95 4.79 -31.29 3.87
CA ASP A 95 5.63 -32.43 4.28
C ASP A 95 7.06 -32.30 3.74
#